data_AF-A0A2E9BJP0-F1
#
_entry.id   AF-A0A2E9BJP0-F1
#
_cell.length_a   1.000
_cell.length_b   1.000
_cell.length_c   1.000
_cell.angle_alpha   90.00
_cell.angle_beta   90.00
_cell.angle_gamma   90.00
#
_symmetry.space_group_name_H-M   'P 1'
#
loop_
_entity.id
_entity.type
_entity.pdbx_description
1 polymer ?
#
loop_
_entity_poly.entity_id
_entity_poly.type
_entity_poly.pdbx_seq_one_letter_code
_entity_poly.pdbx_strand_id
1 'polypeptide(L)' 'MPKMKTKSSAKKRFRVRPGGTVKRGQAFKRHILTKKTTKNKRHLRGAVSVHETNMVSMAAMLPGMGI' A
#
# COMPACT_ATOMS: atom_id res chain seq x y z
N MET A 1 -22.27 -1.54 22.05
CA MET A 1 -22.13 -0.90 20.71
C MET A 1 -20.80 -1.32 20.08
N PRO A 2 -20.82 -2.07 18.96
CA PRO A 2 -19.59 -2.38 18.23
C PRO A 2 -19.03 -1.11 17.55
N LYS A 3 -17.78 -0.74 17.87
CA LYS A 3 -17.08 0.37 17.20
C LYS A 3 -16.41 -0.16 15.93
N MET A 4 -16.46 0.60 14.83
CA MET A 4 -15.66 0.28 13.64
C MET A 4 -14.18 0.19 14.01
N LYS A 5 -13.51 -0.87 13.54
CA LYS A 5 -12.09 -1.12 13.78
C LYS A 5 -11.32 -1.08 12.48
N THR A 6 -10.14 -0.47 12.51
CA THR A 6 -9.21 -0.52 11.39
C THR A 6 -8.65 -1.93 11.22
N LYS A 7 -8.54 -2.40 9.99
CA LYS A 7 -7.91 -3.68 9.69
C LYS A 7 -6.41 -3.59 9.93
N SER A 8 -5.91 -4.27 10.96
CA SER A 8 -4.50 -4.20 11.38
C SER A 8 -3.52 -4.62 10.28
N SER A 9 -3.91 -5.57 9.42
CA SER A 9 -3.11 -6.00 8.27
C SER A 9 -2.98 -4.92 7.20
N ALA A 10 -4.04 -4.12 6.97
CA ALA A 10 -3.99 -2.98 6.06
C ALA A 10 -3.12 -1.86 6.62
N LYS A 11 -3.28 -1.54 7.92
CA LYS A 11 -2.47 -0.52 8.61
C LYS A 11 -0.96 -0.78 8.54
N LYS A 12 -0.54 -2.05 8.55
CA LYS A 12 0.87 -2.45 8.42
C LYS A 12 1.44 -2.28 7.01
N ARG A 13 0.59 -2.26 5.97
CA ARG A 13 1.00 -2.31 4.56
C ARG A 13 0.83 -0.97 3.83
N PHE A 14 -0.15 -0.17 4.26
CA PHE A 14 -0.53 1.08 3.61
C PHE A 14 -0.33 2.25 4.55
N ARG A 15 0.20 3.35 4.03
CA ARG A 15 0.34 4.61 4.78
C ARG A 15 -0.41 5.72 4.08
N VAL A 16 -1.33 6.36 4.79
CA VAL A 16 -2.07 7.53 4.31
C VAL A 16 -1.17 8.75 4.37
N ARG A 17 -1.15 9.53 3.29
CA ARG A 17 -0.46 10.82 3.22
C ARG A 17 -1.44 11.95 3.57
N PRO A 18 -0.95 13.12 4.01
CA PRO A 18 -1.77 14.29 4.33
C PRO A 18 -2.38 14.99 3.09
N GLY A 19 -2.95 14.24 2.17
CA GLY A 19 -3.60 14.72 0.95
C GLY A 19 -4.47 13.65 0.29
N GLY A 20 -5.08 12.76 1.09
CA GLY A 20 -5.98 11.69 0.63
C GLY A 20 -5.30 10.51 -0.10
N THR A 21 -4.07 10.65 -0.58
CA THR A 21 -3.38 9.55 -1.29
C THR A 21 -2.79 8.51 -0.35
N VAL A 22 -2.77 7.26 -0.78
CA VAL A 22 -2.24 6.12 -0.02
C VAL A 22 -0.95 5.61 -0.65
N LYS A 23 0.13 5.54 0.14
CA LYS A 23 1.43 5.00 -0.26
C LYS A 23 1.53 3.51 0.06
N ARG A 24 2.13 2.73 -0.86
CA ARG A 24 2.45 1.31 -0.70
C ARG A 24 3.86 0.96 -1.18
N GLY A 25 4.39 -0.16 -0.71
CA GLY A 25 5.57 -0.80 -1.29
C GLY A 25 5.25 -1.55 -2.60
N GLN A 26 6.23 -1.69 -3.48
CA GLN A 26 6.12 -2.56 -4.65
C GLN A 26 6.43 -4.02 -4.28
N ALA A 27 5.76 -4.96 -4.94
CA ALA A 27 5.92 -6.39 -4.71
C ALA A 27 7.11 -6.98 -5.50
N PHE A 28 7.38 -8.28 -5.35
CA PHE A 28 8.33 -9.05 -6.16
C PHE A 28 9.82 -8.70 -6.02
N LYS A 29 10.23 -8.20 -4.85
CA LYS A 29 11.65 -7.90 -4.52
C LYS A 29 12.21 -8.72 -3.34
N ARG A 30 11.56 -9.83 -2.94
CA ARG A 30 11.98 -10.65 -1.78
C ARG A 30 12.90 -11.83 -2.15
N HIS A 31 12.62 -12.53 -3.26
CA HIS A 31 13.34 -13.74 -3.68
C HIS A 31 13.41 -13.81 -5.21
N ILE A 32 14.25 -14.70 -5.75
CA ILE A 32 14.49 -14.89 -7.21
C ILE A 32 14.99 -13.58 -7.85
N LEU A 33 15.90 -12.89 -7.17
CA LEU A 33 16.49 -11.62 -7.63
C LEU A 33 17.60 -11.83 -8.67
N THR A 34 18.14 -13.04 -8.76
CA THR A 34 19.18 -13.43 -9.72
C THR A 34 18.66 -13.41 -11.15
N LYS A 35 17.43 -13.91 -11.37
CA LYS A 35 16.77 -13.93 -12.69
C LYS A 35 16.18 -12.57 -13.12
N LYS A 36 16.21 -11.55 -12.25
CA LYS A 36 15.64 -10.22 -12.52
C LYS A 36 16.74 -9.26 -12.96
N THR A 37 16.47 -8.52 -14.03
CA THR A 37 17.36 -7.44 -14.51
C THR A 37 17.59 -6.39 -13.43
N THR A 38 18.74 -5.73 -13.47
CA THR A 38 19.10 -4.63 -12.55
C THR A 38 18.12 -3.46 -12.66
N LYS A 39 17.63 -3.16 -13.87
CA LYS A 39 16.58 -2.15 -14.14
C LYS A 39 15.29 -2.48 -13.38
N ASN A 40 14.78 -3.70 -13.50
CA ASN A 40 13.56 -4.11 -12.78
C ASN A 40 13.75 -4.01 -11.26
N LYS A 41 14.87 -4.52 -10.74
CA LYS A 41 15.20 -4.41 -9.30
C LYS A 41 15.29 -2.97 -8.80
N ARG A 42 15.63 -2.00 -9.65
CA ARG A 42 15.69 -0.57 -9.34
C ARG A 42 14.29 0.04 -9.25
N HIS A 43 13.41 -0.26 -10.22
CA HIS A 43 12.03 0.23 -10.21
C HIS A 43 11.25 -0.30 -8.99
N LEU A 44 11.45 -1.58 -8.65
CA LEU A 44 10.83 -2.23 -7.48
C LEU A 44 11.29 -1.70 -6.11
N ARG A 45 12.29 -0.81 -6.04
CA ARG A 45 12.72 -0.20 -4.75
C ARG A 45 11.80 0.92 -4.30
N GLY A 46 11.17 1.62 -5.26
CA GLY A 46 10.35 2.79 -4.99
C GLY A 46 9.06 2.42 -4.27
N ALA A 47 8.53 3.39 -3.53
CA ALA A 47 7.17 3.31 -3.04
C ALA A 47 6.26 4.09 -3.98
N VAL A 48 5.06 3.56 -4.21
CA VAL A 48 4.10 4.08 -5.19
C VAL A 48 2.76 4.35 -4.54
N SER A 49 1.96 5.16 -5.19
CA SER A 49 0.56 5.36 -4.80
C SER A 49 -0.27 4.12 -5.12
N VAL A 50 -1.33 3.92 -4.33
CA VAL A 50 -2.40 2.97 -4.66
C VAL A 50 -3.16 3.51 -5.88
N HIS A 51 -3.60 2.61 -6.76
CA HIS A 51 -4.41 2.98 -7.91
C HIS A 51 -5.81 3.41 -7.47
N GLU A 52 -6.39 4.40 -8.15
CA GLU A 52 -7.66 5.05 -7.78
C GLU A 52 -8.81 4.06 -7.57
N THR A 53 -8.89 3.02 -8.41
CA THR A 53 -9.92 1.96 -8.31
C THR A 53 -9.93 1.22 -6.97
N ASN A 54 -8.80 1.18 -6.25
CA ASN A 54 -8.71 0.49 -4.97
C ASN A 54 -9.00 1.40 -3.77
N MET A 55 -9.20 2.70 -3.98
CA MET A 55 -9.36 3.68 -2.89
C MET A 55 -10.62 3.42 -2.06
N VAL A 56 -11.72 3.03 -2.70
CA VAL A 56 -12.98 2.67 -2.00
C VAL A 56 -12.75 1.54 -1.00
N SER A 57 -12.05 0.49 -1.43
CA SER A 57 -11.68 -0.64 -0.57
C SER A 57 -10.73 -0.23 0.56
N MET A 58 -9.86 0.77 0.35
CA MET A 58 -8.97 1.28 1.40
C MET A 58 -9.73 2.07 2.47
N ALA A 59 -10.69 2.92 2.06
CA ALA A 59 -11.53 3.67 2.98
C ALA A 59 -12.34 2.74 3.91
N ALA A 60 -12.88 1.64 3.36
CA ALA A 60 -13.57 0.62 4.15
C ALA A 60 -12.63 -0.11 5.15
N MET A 61 -11.36 -0.34 4.80
CA MET A 61 -10.40 -1.05 5.66
C MET A 61 -9.72 -0.16 6.71
N LEU A 62 -9.59 1.14 6.43
CA LEU A 62 -8.91 2.14 7.27
C LEU A 62 -9.85 3.30 7.62
N PRO A 63 -10.96 3.03 8.33
CA PRO A 63 -11.89 4.08 8.74
C PRO A 63 -11.19 5.12 9.63
N GLY A 64 -11.47 6.40 9.39
CA GLY A 64 -10.98 7.54 10.19
C GLY A 64 -9.58 8.06 9.84
N MET A 65 -8.98 7.61 8.73
CA MET A 65 -7.65 8.08 8.30
C MET A 65 -7.66 9.16 7.21
N GLY A 66 -8.83 9.69 6.83
CA GLY A 66 -8.94 10.77 5.84
C GLY A 66 -8.65 10.34 4.40
N ILE A 67 -9.08 9.11 4.05
CA ILE A 67 -9.09 8.55 2.69
C ILE A 67 -10.53 8.53 2.20
#